data_AF-A0A8J9T7I5-F1
#
_entry.id   AF-A0A8J9T7I5-F1
#
_cell.length_a   1.000
_cell.length_b   1.000
_cell.length_c   1.000
_cell.angle_alpha   90.00
_cell.angle_beta   90.00
_cell.angle_gamma   90.00
#
_symmetry.space_group_name_H-M   'P 1'
#
loop_
_entity.id
_entity.type
_entity.pdbx_description
1 polymer ?
#
loop_
_entity_poly.entity_id
_entity_poly.type
_entity_poly.pdbx_seq_one_letter_code
_entity_poly.pdbx_strand_id
1 'polypeptide(L)'
;RYMEDNVEPNLDFSDQMAKAVAVSRLETAKLLSEVSTNIYPFRNILCVQGKLTPDLDNPPHYDDDFEPAFAPSEMRCLALVSHNRMKAVMKEFVTINKNILKKFCLTGTQSTMKMLSEVFKGDSSVVFGPSCTSGPLGGDAELAALLCRGRLGGILFFEDPLSAHAHQADIHCLCRQAQVHNTMICATTTSALMMMHVLRSALQGNGRPELIPSFFFSLKSPAVVAYLGEQEKVIATHSSG
;
A
#
# COMPACT_ATOMS: atom_id res chain seq x y z
N ARG A 1 53.77 -64.69 -8.99
CA ARG A 1 52.54 -64.06 -9.53
C ARG A 1 51.46 -64.18 -8.47
N TYR A 2 51.44 -63.25 -7.52
CA TYR A 2 50.28 -62.99 -6.68
C TYR A 2 49.82 -61.58 -7.01
N MET A 3 48.51 -61.44 -7.18
CA MET A 3 47.79 -60.32 -7.77
C MET A 3 48.01 -59.04 -6.97
N GLU A 4 48.18 -57.93 -7.68
CA GLU A 4 48.11 -56.58 -7.12
C GLU A 4 46.65 -56.22 -6.79
N ASP A 5 46.47 -55.61 -5.62
CA ASP A 5 45.22 -55.12 -5.07
C ASP A 5 44.61 -54.01 -5.95
N ASN A 6 43.48 -54.29 -6.60
CA ASN A 6 42.57 -53.25 -7.08
C ASN A 6 41.58 -52.91 -5.96
N VAL A 7 41.99 -51.99 -5.07
CA VAL A 7 41.09 -51.32 -4.13
C VAL A 7 40.33 -50.25 -4.92
N GLU A 8 39.04 -50.48 -5.18
CA GLU A 8 38.14 -49.42 -5.68
C GLU A 8 38.15 -48.23 -4.70
N PRO A 9 38.12 -46.98 -5.20
CA PRO A 9 38.17 -45.82 -4.33
C PRO A 9 36.93 -45.78 -3.45
N ASN A 10 37.14 -45.77 -2.12
CA ASN A 10 36.12 -45.53 -1.11
C ASN A 10 35.25 -44.34 -1.53
N LEU A 11 34.02 -44.63 -1.98
CA LEU A 11 32.98 -43.63 -2.11
C LEU A 11 32.72 -43.05 -0.72
N ASP A 12 33.07 -41.78 -0.54
CA ASP A 12 32.90 -41.07 0.73
C ASP A 12 31.40 -40.88 1.02
N PHE A 13 30.83 -41.87 1.70
CA PHE A 13 29.44 -41.88 2.18
C PHE A 13 29.12 -40.66 3.04
N SER A 14 30.10 -40.08 3.73
CA SER A 14 29.91 -38.87 4.54
C SER A 14 29.62 -37.66 3.65
N ASP A 15 30.39 -37.49 2.57
CA ASP A 15 30.17 -36.39 1.61
C ASP A 15 28.84 -36.55 0.86
N GLN A 16 28.46 -37.78 0.47
CA GLN A 16 27.16 -38.06 -0.15
C GLN A 16 25.99 -37.78 0.81
N MET A 17 26.11 -38.18 2.08
CA MET A 17 25.07 -37.93 3.08
C MET A 17 24.96 -36.43 3.42
N ALA A 18 26.08 -35.72 3.53
CA ALA A 18 26.10 -34.28 3.74
C ALA A 18 25.41 -33.52 2.59
N LYS A 19 25.67 -33.93 1.34
CA LYS A 19 24.98 -33.41 0.16
C LYS A 19 23.47 -33.67 0.21
N ALA A 20 23.04 -34.89 0.56
CA ALA A 20 21.62 -35.23 0.66
C ALA A 20 20.88 -34.42 1.76
N VAL A 21 21.51 -34.23 2.93
CA VAL A 21 20.96 -33.41 4.02
C VAL A 21 20.88 -31.93 3.61
N ALA A 22 21.89 -31.41 2.91
CA ALA A 22 21.89 -30.04 2.41
C ALA A 22 20.76 -29.81 1.38
N VAL A 23 20.55 -30.75 0.45
CA VAL A 23 19.45 -30.71 -0.52
C VAL A 23 18.10 -30.75 0.18
N SER A 24 17.91 -31.67 1.13
CA SER A 24 16.64 -31.78 1.89
C SER A 24 16.33 -30.51 2.69
N ARG A 25 17.33 -29.88 3.32
CA ARG A 25 17.17 -28.59 4.02
C ARG A 25 16.78 -27.47 3.06
N LEU A 26 17.39 -27.42 1.88
CA LEU A 26 17.10 -26.42 0.85
C LEU A 26 15.68 -26.56 0.31
N GLU A 27 15.26 -27.80 -0.01
CA GLU A 27 13.90 -28.10 -0.47
C GLU A 27 12.85 -27.77 0.60
N THR A 28 13.11 -28.13 1.85
CA THR A 28 12.21 -27.82 2.98
C THR A 28 12.09 -26.31 3.18
N ALA A 29 13.20 -25.57 3.11
CA ALA A 29 13.18 -24.11 3.21
C ALA A 29 12.39 -23.46 2.06
N LYS A 30 12.51 -23.98 0.84
CA LYS A 30 11.77 -23.51 -0.32
C LYS A 30 10.26 -23.75 -0.16
N LEU A 31 9.86 -24.96 0.22
CA LEU A 31 8.46 -25.32 0.52
C LEU A 31 7.87 -24.43 1.63
N LEU A 32 8.58 -24.25 2.73
CA LEU A 32 8.13 -23.38 3.82
C LEU A 32 8.00 -21.91 3.38
N SER A 33 8.88 -21.44 2.51
CA SER A 33 8.79 -20.09 1.94
C SER A 33 7.57 -19.95 1.02
N GLU A 34 7.30 -20.93 0.16
CA GLU A 34 6.12 -20.95 -0.74
C GLU A 34 4.82 -20.99 0.08
N VAL A 35 4.73 -21.90 1.05
CA VAL A 35 3.58 -22.00 1.97
C VAL A 35 3.40 -20.71 2.77
N SER A 36 4.47 -20.15 3.33
CA SER A 36 4.40 -18.89 4.08
C SER A 36 3.93 -17.71 3.22
N THR A 37 4.31 -17.68 1.94
CA THR A 37 3.88 -16.61 1.01
C THR A 37 2.40 -16.75 0.68
N ASN A 38 1.92 -17.98 0.48
CA ASN A 38 0.51 -18.23 0.22
C ASN A 38 -0.38 -17.90 1.42
N ILE A 39 0.10 -18.14 2.64
CA ILE A 39 -0.67 -17.86 3.86
C ILE A 39 -0.52 -16.40 4.30
N TYR A 40 0.60 -15.75 3.98
CA TYR A 40 0.82 -14.32 4.25
C TYR A 40 1.18 -13.59 2.96
N PRO A 41 0.19 -13.22 2.14
CA PRO A 41 0.44 -12.61 0.83
C PRO A 41 1.22 -11.28 0.93
N PHE A 42 1.19 -10.62 2.10
CA PHE A 42 1.92 -9.38 2.35
C PHE A 42 3.38 -9.54 2.78
N ARG A 43 3.87 -10.78 2.96
CA ARG A 43 5.22 -11.04 3.48
C ARG A 43 6.31 -10.33 2.67
N ASN A 44 6.21 -10.38 1.35
CA ASN A 44 7.17 -9.75 0.44
C ASN A 44 7.06 -8.23 0.49
N ILE A 45 5.84 -7.69 0.45
CA ILE A 45 5.57 -6.25 0.49
C ILE A 45 6.08 -5.59 1.78
N LEU A 46 6.01 -6.30 2.91
CA LEU A 46 6.47 -5.82 4.20
C LEU A 46 7.94 -6.14 4.51
N CYS A 47 8.62 -6.91 3.63
CA CYS A 47 9.99 -7.38 3.86
C CYS A 47 10.18 -8.04 5.25
N VAL A 48 9.25 -8.91 5.67
CA VAL A 48 9.28 -9.49 7.02
C VAL A 48 10.51 -10.38 7.21
N GLN A 49 11.42 -9.96 8.10
CA GLN A 49 12.67 -10.67 8.39
C GLN A 49 12.50 -11.83 9.39
N GLY A 50 11.36 -11.93 10.06
CA GLY A 50 11.04 -12.96 11.04
C GLY A 50 10.18 -14.11 10.49
N LYS A 51 9.95 -15.12 11.33
CA LYS A 51 8.93 -16.15 11.08
C LYS A 51 7.57 -15.61 11.52
N LEU A 52 6.64 -15.52 10.58
CA LEU A 52 5.21 -15.36 10.87
C LEU A 52 4.60 -16.76 10.92
N THR A 53 3.98 -17.12 12.04
CA THR A 53 3.26 -18.39 12.19
C THR A 53 1.80 -18.17 11.90
N PRO A 54 1.26 -18.75 10.81
CA PRO A 54 -0.14 -18.62 10.49
C PRO A 54 -1.02 -19.29 11.53
N ASP A 55 -2.15 -18.66 11.81
CA ASP A 55 -3.27 -19.35 12.45
C ASP A 55 -3.87 -20.28 11.38
N LEU A 56 -3.55 -21.56 11.47
CA LEU A 56 -4.02 -22.57 10.53
C LEU A 56 -5.48 -22.97 10.80
N ASP A 57 -5.98 -22.71 12.00
CA ASP A 57 -7.35 -23.04 12.40
C ASP A 57 -8.32 -21.96 11.90
N ASN A 58 -7.87 -20.71 11.81
CA ASN A 58 -8.57 -19.61 11.16
C ASN A 58 -7.71 -19.00 10.04
N PRO A 59 -7.70 -19.60 8.84
CA PRO A 59 -6.95 -19.05 7.73
C PRO A 59 -7.47 -17.64 7.41
N PRO A 60 -6.57 -16.66 7.25
CA PRO A 60 -6.96 -15.28 7.05
C PRO A 60 -7.62 -15.04 5.67
N HIS A 61 -8.85 -14.55 5.69
CA HIS A 61 -9.62 -14.13 4.52
C HIS A 61 -9.29 -12.70 4.08
N TYR A 62 -8.09 -12.49 3.52
CA TYR A 62 -7.54 -11.15 3.33
C TYR A 62 -8.32 -10.24 2.39
N ASP A 63 -8.84 -10.76 1.27
CA ASP A 63 -9.47 -9.93 0.21
C ASP A 63 -10.68 -10.61 -0.44
N ASP A 64 -11.48 -11.38 0.31
CA ASP A 64 -12.75 -11.89 -0.22
C ASP A 64 -13.65 -10.72 -0.71
N ASP A 65 -14.33 -10.91 -1.84
CA ASP A 65 -15.23 -9.88 -2.38
C ASP A 65 -16.44 -9.65 -1.47
N PHE A 66 -17.00 -8.45 -1.54
CA PHE A 66 -18.15 -8.05 -0.72
C PHE A 66 -18.93 -6.91 -1.36
N GLU A 67 -20.22 -6.79 -1.03
CA GLU A 67 -21.04 -5.65 -1.44
C GLU A 67 -20.76 -4.44 -0.53
N PRO A 68 -20.34 -3.29 -1.10
CA PRO A 68 -20.06 -2.10 -0.30
C PRO A 68 -21.36 -1.36 0.05
N ALA A 69 -21.41 -0.79 1.25
CA ALA A 69 -22.51 0.04 1.73
C ALA A 69 -22.61 1.40 1.01
N PHE A 70 -21.55 1.82 0.31
CA PHE A 70 -21.47 3.07 -0.42
C PHE A 70 -20.88 2.83 -1.81
N ALA A 71 -21.46 3.45 -2.82
CA ALA A 71 -20.89 3.44 -4.17
C ALA A 71 -19.62 4.32 -4.23
N PRO A 72 -18.68 4.03 -5.15
CA PRO A 72 -17.49 4.86 -5.36
C PRO A 72 -17.79 6.35 -5.60
N SER A 73 -18.95 6.69 -6.18
CA SER A 73 -19.38 8.06 -6.46
C SER A 73 -19.88 8.82 -5.23
N GLU A 74 -20.23 8.12 -4.16
CA GLU A 74 -20.67 8.71 -2.88
C GLU A 74 -19.49 9.06 -1.98
N MET A 75 -18.28 8.64 -2.37
CA MET A 75 -17.05 8.82 -1.63
C MET A 75 -16.05 9.66 -2.43
N ARG A 76 -15.15 10.34 -1.73
CA ARG A 76 -13.98 10.96 -2.35
C ARG A 76 -13.00 9.90 -2.87
N CYS A 77 -12.15 10.29 -3.82
CA CYS A 77 -11.21 9.36 -4.44
C CYS A 77 -10.13 8.88 -3.46
N LEU A 78 -9.65 7.66 -3.69
CA LEU A 78 -8.44 7.11 -3.07
C LEU A 78 -7.28 7.29 -4.05
N ALA A 79 -6.29 8.09 -3.67
CA ALA A 79 -5.10 8.31 -4.48
C ALA A 79 -4.04 7.23 -4.21
N LEU A 80 -3.45 6.68 -5.27
CA LEU A 80 -2.31 5.79 -5.21
C LEU A 80 -1.10 6.46 -5.87
N VAL A 81 0.00 6.55 -5.13
CA VAL A 81 1.24 7.19 -5.57
C VAL A 81 2.40 6.25 -5.26
N SER A 82 3.31 6.07 -6.21
CA SER A 82 4.44 5.18 -6.04
C SER A 82 5.68 5.63 -6.82
N HIS A 83 6.80 5.75 -6.12
CA HIS A 83 8.10 5.97 -6.74
C HIS A 83 8.52 4.76 -7.57
N ASN A 84 9.38 4.98 -8.57
CA ASN A 84 9.71 3.96 -9.56
C ASN A 84 10.20 2.63 -8.95
N ARG A 85 11.05 2.68 -7.91
CA ARG A 85 11.54 1.47 -7.22
C ARG A 85 10.46 0.75 -6.41
N MET A 86 9.38 1.44 -6.05
CA MET A 86 8.27 0.90 -5.26
C MET A 86 7.08 0.44 -6.11
N LYS A 87 7.10 0.65 -7.43
CA LYS A 87 5.98 0.30 -8.32
C LYS A 87 5.67 -1.18 -8.36
N ALA A 88 6.69 -2.04 -8.29
CA ALA A 88 6.49 -3.49 -8.23
C ALA A 88 5.74 -3.88 -6.95
N VAL A 89 6.17 -3.32 -5.81
CA VAL A 89 5.53 -3.50 -4.49
C VAL A 89 4.09 -2.97 -4.50
N MET A 90 3.86 -1.80 -5.10
CA MET A 90 2.51 -1.25 -5.26
C MET A 90 1.62 -2.15 -6.11
N LYS A 91 2.14 -2.70 -7.22
CA LYS A 91 1.38 -3.62 -8.09
C LYS A 91 0.99 -4.90 -7.34
N GLU A 92 1.91 -5.48 -6.58
CA GLU A 92 1.63 -6.66 -5.74
C GLU A 92 0.58 -6.32 -4.67
N PHE A 93 0.72 -5.17 -3.99
CA PHE A 93 -0.22 -4.72 -2.97
C PHE A 93 -1.64 -4.52 -3.52
N VAL A 94 -1.77 -3.90 -4.70
CA VAL A 94 -3.07 -3.69 -5.35
C VAL A 94 -3.68 -5.02 -5.80
N THR A 95 -2.84 -5.95 -6.27
CA THR A 95 -3.31 -7.29 -6.68
C THR A 95 -3.88 -8.07 -5.51
N ILE A 96 -3.24 -7.98 -4.34
CA ILE A 96 -3.69 -8.69 -3.12
C ILE A 96 -4.94 -8.05 -2.52
N ASN A 97 -5.14 -6.73 -2.65
CA ASN A 97 -6.29 -6.00 -2.08
C ASN A 97 -7.30 -5.56 -3.14
N LYS A 98 -7.37 -6.28 -4.26
CA LYS A 98 -8.10 -5.85 -5.46
C LYS A 98 -9.59 -5.67 -5.15
N ASN A 99 -10.19 -6.57 -4.38
CA ASN A 99 -11.62 -6.55 -4.08
C ASN A 99 -12.01 -5.44 -3.12
N ILE A 100 -11.12 -5.01 -2.20
CA ILE A 100 -11.33 -3.80 -1.40
C ILE A 100 -11.15 -2.54 -2.27
N LEU A 101 -10.06 -2.46 -3.02
CA LEU A 101 -9.69 -1.25 -3.77
C LEU A 101 -10.69 -0.90 -4.88
N LYS A 102 -11.29 -1.90 -5.56
CA LYS A 102 -12.30 -1.64 -6.60
C LYS A 102 -13.57 -0.96 -6.08
N LYS A 103 -13.80 -0.94 -4.76
CA LYS A 103 -14.95 -0.27 -4.14
C LYS A 103 -14.75 1.24 -3.98
N PHE A 104 -13.58 1.76 -4.35
CA PHE A 104 -13.26 3.19 -4.31
C PHE A 104 -13.08 3.74 -5.73
N CYS A 105 -13.25 5.06 -5.87
CA CYS A 105 -12.81 5.78 -7.06
C CYS A 105 -11.29 5.95 -6.98
N LEU A 106 -10.54 5.22 -7.81
CA LEU A 106 -9.08 5.17 -7.76
C LEU A 106 -8.47 6.28 -8.62
N THR A 107 -7.56 7.07 -8.06
CA THR A 107 -6.82 8.15 -8.76
C THR A 107 -5.32 8.03 -8.46
N GLY A 108 -4.49 8.82 -9.16
CA GLY A 108 -3.05 8.78 -8.97
C GLY A 108 -2.27 9.40 -10.11
N THR A 109 -0.94 9.32 -10.01
CA THR A 109 -0.03 9.79 -11.08
C THR A 109 -0.07 8.85 -12.29
N GLN A 110 0.24 9.39 -13.46
CA GLN A 110 0.07 8.71 -14.76
C GLN A 110 0.61 7.28 -14.80
N SER A 111 1.84 7.08 -14.32
CA SER A 111 2.47 5.76 -14.30
C SER A 111 1.79 4.77 -13.35
N THR A 112 1.23 5.27 -12.25
CA THR A 112 0.46 4.45 -11.30
C THR A 112 -0.91 4.10 -11.89
N MET A 113 -1.59 5.06 -12.50
CA MET A 113 -2.89 4.83 -13.17
C MET A 113 -2.79 3.80 -14.29
N LYS A 114 -1.70 3.82 -15.06
CA LYS A 114 -1.41 2.77 -16.06
C LYS A 114 -1.28 1.39 -15.39
N MET A 115 -0.52 1.30 -14.30
CA MET A 115 -0.38 0.05 -13.55
C MET A 115 -1.72 -0.44 -13.00
N LEU A 116 -2.56 0.43 -12.45
CA LEU A 116 -3.90 0.07 -11.98
C LEU A 116 -4.76 -0.46 -13.13
N SER A 117 -4.76 0.22 -14.27
CA SER A 117 -5.51 -0.23 -15.46
C SER A 117 -5.10 -1.64 -15.92
N GLU A 118 -3.82 -1.99 -15.78
CA GLU A 118 -3.34 -3.36 -16.05
C GLU A 118 -3.83 -4.38 -15.02
N VAL A 119 -3.77 -4.06 -13.72
CA VAL A 119 -4.21 -4.98 -12.65
C VAL A 119 -5.73 -5.22 -12.67
N PHE A 120 -6.51 -4.19 -12.99
CA PHE A 120 -7.96 -4.25 -13.10
C PHE A 120 -8.45 -4.56 -14.52
N LYS A 121 -7.58 -4.94 -15.45
CA LYS A 121 -7.98 -5.25 -16.83
C LYS A 121 -9.07 -6.33 -16.85
N GLY A 122 -10.20 -6.01 -17.49
CA GLY A 122 -11.36 -6.91 -17.60
C GLY A 122 -12.33 -6.86 -16.43
N ASP A 123 -12.04 -6.07 -15.38
CA ASP A 123 -12.96 -5.81 -14.28
C ASP A 123 -13.69 -4.48 -14.52
N SER A 124 -14.96 -4.54 -14.87
CA SER A 124 -15.77 -3.34 -15.15
C SER A 124 -16.32 -2.67 -13.90
N SER A 125 -16.12 -3.25 -12.71
CA SER A 125 -16.63 -2.69 -11.45
C SER A 125 -15.74 -1.58 -10.88
N VAL A 126 -14.47 -1.52 -11.30
CA VAL A 126 -13.54 -0.48 -10.86
C VAL A 126 -13.94 0.89 -11.43
N VAL A 127 -13.85 1.92 -10.61
CA VAL A 127 -14.06 3.31 -11.02
C VAL A 127 -12.71 4.05 -10.97
N PHE A 128 -12.33 4.67 -12.08
CA PHE A 128 -11.13 5.50 -12.16
C PHE A 128 -11.50 6.99 -12.10
N GLY A 129 -10.82 7.70 -11.20
CA GLY A 129 -10.83 9.15 -11.11
C GLY A 129 -9.87 9.80 -12.13
N PRO A 130 -9.67 11.12 -12.02
CA PRO A 130 -8.72 11.83 -12.89
C PRO A 130 -7.32 11.23 -12.79
N SER A 131 -6.63 11.07 -13.93
CA SER A 131 -5.20 10.75 -13.92
C SER A 131 -4.41 12.04 -13.80
N CYS A 132 -3.49 12.09 -12.83
CA CYS A 132 -2.54 13.20 -12.70
C CYS A 132 -1.30 12.95 -13.58
N THR A 133 -0.53 14.00 -13.85
CA THR A 133 0.78 13.90 -14.53
C THR A 133 1.78 13.09 -13.69
N SER A 134 3.00 12.86 -14.19
CA SER A 134 4.04 12.21 -13.39
C SER A 134 4.50 13.15 -12.25
N GLY A 135 4.91 12.60 -11.11
CA GLY A 135 5.40 13.39 -9.96
C GLY A 135 6.42 14.47 -10.36
N PRO A 136 7.51 14.13 -11.08
CA PRO A 136 8.50 15.11 -11.55
C PRO A 136 7.96 16.22 -12.46
N LEU A 137 6.78 16.04 -13.06
CA LEU A 137 6.13 17.01 -13.95
C LEU A 137 4.95 17.72 -13.28
N GLY A 138 4.78 17.60 -11.96
CA GLY A 138 3.74 18.28 -11.19
C GLY A 138 2.56 17.41 -10.76
N GLY A 139 2.62 16.09 -10.98
CA GLY A 139 1.53 15.18 -10.59
C GLY A 139 1.20 15.20 -9.10
N ASP A 140 2.21 15.38 -8.25
CA ASP A 140 2.01 15.46 -6.79
C ASP A 140 1.34 16.79 -6.39
N ALA A 141 1.62 17.87 -7.11
CA ALA A 141 0.94 19.16 -6.93
C ALA A 141 -0.52 19.10 -7.42
N GLU A 142 -0.81 18.38 -8.50
CA GLU A 142 -2.18 18.14 -8.97
C GLU A 142 -2.99 17.33 -7.93
N LEU A 143 -2.39 16.29 -7.35
CA LEU A 143 -3.01 15.54 -6.25
C LEU A 143 -3.24 16.41 -5.02
N ALA A 144 -2.28 17.27 -4.66
CA ALA A 144 -2.45 18.23 -3.56
C ALA A 144 -3.62 19.19 -3.86
N ALA A 145 -3.77 19.64 -5.11
CA ALA A 145 -4.91 20.47 -5.51
C ALA A 145 -6.26 19.74 -5.40
N LEU A 146 -6.31 18.45 -5.79
CA LEU A 146 -7.51 17.61 -5.60
C LEU A 146 -7.84 17.45 -4.10
N LEU A 147 -6.82 17.24 -3.27
CA LEU A 147 -6.97 17.14 -1.81
C LEU A 147 -7.53 18.42 -1.22
N CYS A 148 -6.94 19.58 -1.53
CA CYS A 148 -7.38 20.88 -1.04
C CYS A 148 -8.83 21.21 -1.45
N ARG A 149 -9.29 20.68 -2.59
CA ARG A 149 -10.67 20.80 -3.08
C ARG A 149 -11.63 19.76 -2.51
N GLY A 150 -11.20 18.94 -1.55
CA GLY A 150 -12.03 17.91 -0.93
C GLY A 150 -12.42 16.79 -1.90
N ARG A 151 -11.58 16.49 -2.90
CA ARG A 151 -11.82 15.39 -3.86
C ARG A 151 -11.05 14.12 -3.53
N LEU A 152 -10.09 14.17 -2.60
CA LEU A 152 -9.36 13.02 -2.10
C LEU A 152 -9.80 12.69 -0.66
N GLY A 153 -10.19 11.43 -0.45
CA GLY A 153 -10.53 10.87 0.85
C GLY A 153 -9.35 10.19 1.53
N GLY A 154 -8.39 9.72 0.72
CA GLY A 154 -7.21 9.04 1.21
C GLY A 154 -6.07 9.01 0.20
N ILE A 155 -4.85 8.79 0.70
CA ILE A 155 -3.65 8.61 -0.12
C ILE A 155 -2.89 7.37 0.36
N LEU A 156 -2.57 6.45 -0.55
CA LEU A 156 -1.57 5.41 -0.36
C LEU A 156 -0.30 5.84 -1.11
N PHE A 157 0.75 6.20 -0.36
CA PHE A 157 1.99 6.69 -0.94
C PHE A 157 3.14 5.73 -0.64
N PHE A 158 3.56 4.97 -1.65
CA PHE A 158 4.75 4.11 -1.54
C PHE A 158 5.97 4.89 -2.01
N GLU A 159 6.53 5.65 -1.08
CA GLU A 159 7.75 6.42 -1.26
C GLU A 159 8.98 5.50 -1.24
N ASP A 160 9.98 5.82 -2.06
CA ASP A 160 11.32 5.24 -1.96
C ASP A 160 12.19 6.13 -1.04
N PRO A 161 12.50 5.68 0.19
CA PRO A 161 13.20 6.50 1.18
C PRO A 161 14.72 6.59 0.94
N LEU A 162 15.27 5.81 -0.01
CA LEU A 162 16.72 5.73 -0.24
C LEU A 162 17.18 6.51 -1.48
N SER A 163 16.24 7.02 -2.28
CA SER A 163 16.56 7.79 -3.47
C SER A 163 16.31 9.28 -3.25
N ALA A 164 17.19 10.12 -3.81
CA ALA A 164 16.91 11.55 -3.95
C ALA A 164 15.86 11.75 -5.05
N HIS A 165 14.83 12.55 -4.78
CA HIS A 165 13.77 12.84 -5.73
C HIS A 165 13.84 14.31 -6.15
N ALA A 166 13.86 14.58 -7.46
CA ALA A 166 13.93 15.97 -7.97
C ALA A 166 12.72 16.84 -7.56
N HIS A 167 11.62 16.19 -7.15
CA HIS A 167 10.33 16.78 -6.78
C HIS A 167 10.04 16.64 -5.27
N GLN A 168 11.09 16.56 -4.42
CA GLN A 168 10.91 16.43 -2.96
C GLN A 168 10.02 17.52 -2.33
N ALA A 169 10.09 18.75 -2.84
CA ALA A 169 9.24 19.85 -2.37
C ALA A 169 7.74 19.55 -2.59
N ASP A 170 7.40 18.89 -3.70
CA ASP A 170 6.01 18.57 -4.04
C ASP A 170 5.49 17.40 -3.20
N ILE A 171 6.34 16.40 -2.93
CA ILE A 171 6.05 15.30 -1.99
C ILE A 171 5.73 15.87 -0.60
N HIS A 172 6.60 16.75 -0.09
CA HIS A 172 6.38 17.41 1.20
C HIS A 172 5.12 18.27 1.20
N CYS A 173 4.83 18.97 0.10
CA CYS A 173 3.61 19.74 -0.04
C CYS A 173 2.37 18.84 0.06
N LEU A 174 2.32 17.73 -0.67
CA LEU A 174 1.21 16.77 -0.64
C LEU A 174 0.98 16.22 0.79
N CYS A 175 2.05 15.74 1.43
CA CYS A 175 1.98 15.19 2.79
C CYS A 175 1.53 16.26 3.81
N ARG A 176 2.06 17.48 3.72
CA ARG A 176 1.66 18.58 4.59
C ARG A 176 0.20 18.97 4.37
N GLN A 177 -0.28 19.00 3.12
CA GLN A 177 -1.68 19.30 2.85
C GLN A 177 -2.62 18.21 3.37
N ALA A 178 -2.22 16.94 3.32
CA ALA A 178 -2.96 15.88 3.99
C ALA A 178 -3.09 16.13 5.49
N GLN A 179 -2.04 16.61 6.16
CA GLN A 179 -2.10 17.00 7.56
C GLN A 179 -3.01 18.21 7.80
N VAL A 180 -2.94 19.26 6.97
CA VAL A 180 -3.78 20.46 7.07
C VAL A 180 -5.27 20.11 6.96
N HIS A 181 -5.63 19.30 5.97
CA HIS A 181 -7.00 18.89 5.69
C HIS A 181 -7.43 17.64 6.49
N ASN A 182 -6.56 17.12 7.35
CA ASN A 182 -6.76 15.90 8.12
C ASN A 182 -7.28 14.73 7.25
N THR A 183 -6.70 14.61 6.05
CA THR A 183 -7.01 13.54 5.09
C THR A 183 -6.11 12.34 5.39
N MET A 184 -6.70 11.14 5.34
CA MET A 184 -5.96 9.90 5.53
C MET A 184 -4.76 9.80 4.57
N ILE A 185 -3.58 9.52 5.10
CA ILE A 185 -2.38 9.23 4.31
C ILE A 185 -1.63 8.03 4.91
N CYS A 186 -1.29 7.08 4.06
CA CYS A 186 -0.51 5.89 4.39
C CYS A 186 0.82 5.96 3.64
N ALA A 187 1.88 6.41 4.32
CA ALA A 187 3.21 6.60 3.74
C ALA A 187 4.11 5.35 3.83
N THR A 188 3.63 4.27 4.45
CA THR A 188 4.34 2.99 4.54
C THR A 188 3.43 1.84 4.11
N THR A 189 4.03 0.76 3.60
CA THR A 189 3.29 -0.46 3.23
C THR A 189 2.55 -1.07 4.42
N THR A 190 3.13 -1.02 5.63
CA THR A 190 2.47 -1.44 6.87
C THR A 190 1.22 -0.60 7.16
N SER A 191 1.31 0.73 7.08
CA SER A 191 0.16 1.60 7.32
C SER A 191 -0.95 1.39 6.28
N ALA A 192 -0.58 1.17 5.02
CA ALA A 192 -1.53 0.86 3.95
C ALA A 192 -2.22 -0.47 4.18
N LEU A 193 -1.49 -1.52 4.58
CA LEU A 193 -2.05 -2.83 4.91
C LEU A 193 -3.07 -2.74 6.04
N MET A 194 -2.70 -2.11 7.17
CA MET A 194 -3.62 -1.91 8.29
C MET A 194 -4.88 -1.17 7.85
N MET A 195 -4.71 -0.18 6.97
CA MET A 195 -5.83 0.61 6.46
C MET A 195 -6.78 -0.19 5.57
N MET A 196 -6.33 -1.23 4.85
CA MET A 196 -7.23 -2.07 4.06
C MET A 196 -8.30 -2.74 4.94
N HIS A 197 -7.92 -3.20 6.13
CA HIS A 197 -8.87 -3.76 7.10
C HIS A 197 -9.89 -2.72 7.59
N VAL A 198 -9.46 -1.48 7.83
CA VAL A 198 -10.34 -0.38 8.26
C VAL A 198 -11.28 0.05 7.13
N LEU A 199 -10.76 0.21 5.90
CA LEU A 199 -11.56 0.54 4.73
C LEU A 199 -12.62 -0.51 4.46
N ARG A 200 -12.27 -1.80 4.50
CA ARG A 200 -13.22 -2.90 4.38
C ARG A 200 -14.29 -2.85 5.47
N SER A 201 -13.85 -2.69 6.72
CA SER A 201 -14.74 -2.57 7.89
C SER A 201 -15.71 -1.40 7.77
N ALA A 202 -15.28 -0.29 7.16
CA ALA A 202 -16.10 0.89 6.94
C ALA A 202 -17.16 0.70 5.85
N LEU A 203 -16.88 -0.14 4.85
CA LEU A 203 -17.78 -0.38 3.73
C LEU A 203 -18.71 -1.58 3.92
N GLN A 204 -18.47 -2.47 4.87
CA GLN A 204 -19.32 -3.65 5.07
C GLN A 204 -20.61 -3.35 5.86
N GLY A 205 -21.61 -4.20 5.67
CA GLY A 205 -22.88 -4.14 6.41
C GLY A 205 -23.65 -2.86 6.08
N ASN A 206 -24.07 -2.12 7.12
CA ASN A 206 -24.79 -0.85 6.97
C ASN A 206 -23.86 0.35 6.69
N GLY A 207 -22.55 0.12 6.55
CA GLY A 207 -21.56 1.18 6.38
C GLY A 207 -21.26 1.91 7.69
N ARG A 208 -19.99 2.30 7.86
CA ARG A 208 -19.47 3.01 9.04
C ARG A 208 -18.57 4.16 8.60
N PRO A 209 -19.13 5.27 8.09
CA PRO A 209 -18.36 6.40 7.56
C PRO A 209 -17.44 7.03 8.62
N GLU A 210 -17.76 6.87 9.91
CA GLU A 210 -16.96 7.32 11.04
C GLU A 210 -15.59 6.63 11.16
N LEU A 211 -15.40 5.46 10.53
CA LEU A 211 -14.09 4.79 10.50
C LEU A 211 -13.14 5.42 9.47
N ILE A 212 -13.67 6.09 8.45
CA ILE A 212 -12.89 6.72 7.36
C ILE A 212 -13.43 8.12 7.01
N PRO A 213 -13.55 9.03 7.99
CA PRO A 213 -14.34 10.25 7.87
C PRO A 213 -13.85 11.18 6.76
N SER A 214 -12.56 11.14 6.39
CA SER A 214 -12.00 11.97 5.32
C SER A 214 -12.58 11.64 3.93
N PHE A 215 -13.18 10.46 3.73
CA PHE A 215 -13.85 10.09 2.48
C PHE A 215 -15.22 10.75 2.29
N PHE A 216 -15.85 11.19 3.38
CA PHE A 216 -17.22 11.72 3.38
C PHE A 216 -17.27 13.19 3.77
N PHE A 217 -16.37 13.64 4.66
CA PHE A 217 -16.44 14.96 5.28
C PHE A 217 -15.17 15.77 5.06
N SER A 218 -15.32 17.10 4.91
CA SER A 218 -14.18 18.02 4.92
C SER A 218 -13.68 18.17 6.35
N LEU A 219 -12.49 17.66 6.61
CA LEU A 219 -11.84 17.75 7.91
C LEU A 219 -10.79 18.87 7.90
N LYS A 220 -10.33 19.25 9.09
CA LYS A 220 -9.23 20.19 9.30
C LYS A 220 -8.42 19.72 10.49
N SER A 221 -7.11 19.92 10.45
CA SER A 221 -6.27 19.71 11.63
C SER A 221 -6.67 20.68 12.76
N PRO A 222 -6.63 20.26 14.03
CA PRO A 222 -6.83 21.15 15.17
C PRO A 222 -5.90 22.37 15.16
N ALA A 223 -4.67 22.23 14.63
CA ALA A 223 -3.73 23.34 14.50
C ALA A 223 -4.21 24.42 13.51
N VAL A 224 -4.94 24.02 12.45
CA VAL A 224 -5.53 24.96 11.49
C VAL A 224 -6.66 25.75 12.16
N VAL A 225 -7.46 25.10 13.00
CA VAL A 225 -8.53 25.78 13.76
C VAL A 225 -7.94 26.83 14.70
N ALA A 226 -6.87 26.48 15.43
CA ALA A 226 -6.16 27.42 16.29
C ALA A 226 -5.59 28.62 15.50
N TYR A 227 -4.92 28.35 14.38
CA TYR A 227 -4.33 29.38 13.51
C TYR A 227 -5.38 30.37 13.00
N LEU A 228 -6.53 29.89 12.51
CA LEU A 228 -7.59 30.77 12.01
C LEU A 228 -8.16 31.67 13.11
N GLY A 229 -8.33 31.14 14.33
CA GLY A 229 -8.79 31.94 15.46
C GLY A 229 -7.80 33.03 15.90
N GLU A 230 -6.49 32.80 15.76
CA GLU A 230 -5.47 33.83 15.96
C GLU A 230 -5.50 34.89 14.85
N GLN A 231 -5.63 34.42 13.60
CA GLN A 231 -5.69 35.30 12.44
C GLN A 231 -6.90 36.24 12.47
N GLU A 232 -8.07 35.75 12.89
CA GLU A 232 -9.27 36.57 13.07
C GLU A 232 -9.06 37.69 14.09
N LYS A 233 -8.37 37.42 15.20
CA LYS A 233 -8.03 38.45 16.21
C LYS A 233 -7.10 39.53 15.65
N VAL A 234 -6.10 39.13 14.87
CA VAL A 234 -5.17 40.07 14.22
C VAL A 234 -5.92 40.96 13.21
N ILE A 235 -6.77 40.37 12.37
CA ILE A 235 -7.57 41.10 11.38
C ILE A 235 -8.53 42.09 12.06
N ALA A 236 -9.21 41.67 13.14
CA ALA A 236 -10.11 42.54 13.90
C ALA A 236 -9.37 43.76 14.46
N THR A 237 -8.15 43.58 14.96
CA THR A 237 -7.30 44.67 15.49
C THR A 237 -6.90 45.69 14.41
N HIS A 238 -6.63 45.24 13.18
CA HIS A 238 -6.26 46.14 12.06
C HIS A 238 -7.47 46.81 11.38
N SER A 239 -8.68 46.28 11.59
CA SER A 239 -9.92 46.82 11.00
C SER A 239 -10.62 47.84 11.88
N SER A 240 -10.18 47.98 13.14
CA SER A 240 -10.77 48.87 14.15
C SER A 240 -9.88 50.07 14.51
N GLY A 241 -8.78 50.28 13.80
CA GLY A 241 -7.94 51.50 13.82
C GLY A 241 -7.94 52.20 12.48
#